data_AF-A0AA96GDP3-F1
#
_entry.id   AF-A0AA96GDP3-F1
#
_cell.length_a   1.000
_cell.length_b   1.000
_cell.length_c   1.000
_cell.angle_alpha   90.00
_cell.angle_beta   90.00
_cell.angle_gamma   90.00
#
_symmetry.space_group_name_H-M   'P 1'
#
loop_
_entity.id
_entity.type
_entity.pdbx_description
1 polymer ?
#
loop_
_entity_poly.entity_id
_entity_poly.type
_entity_poly.pdbx_seq_one_letter_code
_entity_poly.pdbx_strand_id
1 'polypeptide(L)' 'MKSAPFIGYEILKQLRGSADGRISIFDIAKSFQKTTKLSARSIYYGMLFLYSLDIVDFDEPYLIENVEN' A
#
# COMPACT_ATOMS: atom_id res chain seq x y z
N MET A 1 17.96 1.94 -1.05
CA MET A 1 16.54 1.86 -0.67
C MET A 1 15.72 2.43 -1.83
N LYS A 2 14.64 1.80 -2.28
CA LYS A 2 13.80 2.36 -3.36
C LYS A 2 12.99 3.55 -2.80
N SER A 3 12.80 4.59 -3.60
CA SER A 3 12.12 5.82 -3.17
C SER A 3 10.59 5.64 -3.11
N ALA A 4 9.91 6.47 -2.32
CA ALA A 4 8.45 6.43 -2.20
C ALA A 4 7.72 6.61 -3.55
N PRO A 5 8.15 7.51 -4.48
CA PRO A 5 7.53 7.60 -5.80
C PRO A 5 7.68 6.31 -6.64
N PHE A 6 8.84 5.66 -6.58
CA PHE A 6 9.06 4.40 -7.29
C PHE A 6 8.12 3.30 -6.75
N ILE A 7 8.00 3.20 -5.42
CA ILE A 7 7.09 2.23 -4.80
C ILE A 7 5.63 2.58 -5.10
N GLY A 8 5.26 3.86 -5.06
CA GLY A 8 3.94 4.35 -5.43
C GLY A 8 3.55 3.98 -6.86
N TYR A 9 4.47 4.12 -7.82
CA TYR A 9 4.26 3.67 -9.19
C TYR A 9 3.94 2.17 -9.28
N GLU A 10 4.70 1.32 -8.58
CA GLU A 10 4.46 -0.13 -8.56
C GLU A 10 3.12 -0.49 -7.88
N ILE A 11 2.71 0.27 -6.86
CA ILE A 11 1.40 0.15 -6.22
C ILE A 11 0.28 0.49 -7.22
N LEU A 12 0.38 1.62 -7.92
CA LEU A 12 -0.62 2.04 -8.92
C LEU A 12 -0.74 1.03 -10.06
N LYS A 13 0.37 0.44 -10.49
CA LYS A 13 0.39 -0.59 -11.53
C LYS A 13 -0.44 -1.81 -11.12
N GLN A 14 -0.34 -2.22 -9.85
CA GLN A 14 -1.13 -3.33 -9.32
C GLN A 14 -2.61 -2.94 -9.15
N LEU A 15 -2.88 -1.74 -8.65
CA LEU A 15 -4.24 -1.21 -8.49
C LEU A 15 -4.99 -1.16 -9.82
N ARG A 16 -4.35 -0.69 -10.90
CA ARG A 16 -4.94 -0.66 -12.25
C ARG A 16 -5.24 -2.04 -12.84
N GLY A 17 -4.62 -3.09 -12.30
CA GLY A 17 -4.90 -4.48 -12.67
C GLY A 17 -6.04 -5.12 -11.87
N SER A 18 -6.57 -4.43 -10.85
CA SER A 18 -7.71 -4.93 -10.06
C SER A 18 -9.03 -4.78 -10.83
N ALA A 19 -9.95 -5.71 -10.62
CA ALA A 19 -11.22 -5.75 -11.36
C ALA A 19 -12.21 -4.66 -10.90
N ASP A 20 -12.13 -4.24 -9.64
CA ASP A 20 -13.05 -3.31 -8.98
C ASP A 20 -12.39 -1.97 -8.60
N GLY A 21 -11.16 -1.75 -9.05
CA GLY A 21 -10.40 -0.53 -8.73
C GLY A 21 -9.95 -0.47 -7.28
N ARG A 22 -9.96 -1.58 -6.55
CA ARG A 22 -9.54 -1.70 -5.16
C ARG A 22 -8.46 -2.75 -5.00
N ILE A 23 -7.61 -2.56 -4.00
CA ILE A 23 -6.62 -3.56 -3.63
C ILE A 23 -6.39 -3.53 -2.13
N SER A 24 -6.32 -4.70 -1.50
CA SER A 24 -5.97 -4.78 -0.09
C SER A 24 -4.52 -4.35 0.11
N ILE A 25 -4.25 -3.56 1.15
CA ILE A 25 -2.89 -3.22 1.58
C ILE A 25 -2.06 -4.49 1.90
N PHE A 26 -2.72 -5.57 2.31
CA PHE A 26 -2.07 -6.86 2.57
C PHE A 26 -1.67 -7.57 1.28
N ASP A 27 -2.47 -7.44 0.23
CA ASP A 27 -2.14 -8.02 -1.08
C ASP A 27 -0.99 -7.25 -1.74
N ILE A 28 -0.94 -5.93 -1.58
CA ILE A 28 0.24 -5.12 -1.91
C ILE A 28 1.46 -5.60 -1.13
N ALA A 29 1.35 -5.79 0.19
CA ALA A 29 2.49 -6.26 0.99
C ALA A 29 2.98 -7.63 0.54
N LYS A 30 2.08 -8.58 0.25
CA LYS A 30 2.39 -9.92 -0.24
C LYS A 30 3.02 -9.91 -1.63
N SER A 31 2.57 -9.04 -2.54
CA SER A 31 3.11 -8.99 -3.90
C SER A 31 4.58 -8.52 -3.92
N PHE A 32 4.94 -7.59 -3.03
CA PHE A 32 6.30 -7.12 -2.88
C PHE A 32 7.23 -8.14 -2.21
N GLN A 33 6.72 -8.97 -1.29
CA GLN A 33 7.51 -10.06 -0.69
C GLN A 33 8.04 -11.07 -1.72
N LYS A 34 7.31 -11.28 -2.82
CA LYS A 34 7.68 -12.25 -3.86
C LYS A 34 8.74 -11.72 -4.83
N THR A 35 8.84 -10.40 -5.00
CA THR A 35 9.58 -9.80 -6.12
C THR A 35 10.76 -8.95 -5.69
N THR A 36 10.81 -8.45 -4.44
CA THR A 36 11.91 -7.59 -3.99
C THR A 36 12.04 -7.60 -2.46
N LYS A 37 13.27 -7.52 -1.92
CA LYS A 37 13.53 -7.29 -0.49
C LYS A 37 13.13 -5.86 -0.07
N LEU A 38 11.86 -5.50 -0.17
CA LEU A 38 11.33 -4.23 0.32
C LEU A 38 10.88 -4.40 1.77
N SER A 39 11.21 -3.42 2.61
CA SER A 39 10.71 -3.38 3.98
C SER A 39 9.26 -2.90 3.99
N ALA A 40 8.50 -3.32 5.01
CA ALA A 40 7.14 -2.80 5.23
C ALA A 40 7.12 -1.26 5.26
N ARG A 41 8.15 -0.63 5.85
CA ARG A 41 8.33 0.83 5.88
C ARG A 41 8.34 1.45 4.49
N SER A 42 9.03 0.84 3.51
CA SER A 42 9.07 1.35 2.14
C SER A 42 7.69 1.28 1.47
N ILE A 43 6.92 0.24 1.76
CA ILE A 43 5.55 0.07 1.25
C ILE A 43 4.62 1.13 1.87
N TYR A 44 4.73 1.34 3.18
CA TYR A 44 3.97 2.38 3.89
C TYR A 44 4.26 3.77 3.31
N TYR A 45 5.53 4.12 3.08
CA TYR A 45 5.84 5.41 2.46
C TYR A 45 5.37 5.52 1.01
N GLY A 46 5.37 4.43 0.24
CA GLY A 46 4.77 4.43 -1.09
C GLY A 46 3.28 4.74 -1.05
N MET A 47 2.53 4.11 -0.15
CA MET A 47 1.10 4.36 0.03
C MET A 47 0.82 5.78 0.54
N LEU A 48 1.54 6.24 1.56
CA LEU A 48 1.40 7.60 2.11
C LEU A 48 1.77 8.68 1.09
N PHE A 49 2.77 8.44 0.24
CA PHE A 49 3.13 9.35 -0.85
C PHE A 49 1.96 9.52 -1.83
N LEU A 50 1.34 8.41 -2.27
CA LEU A 50 0.19 8.48 -3.18
C LEU A 50 -1.01 9.18 -2.53
N TYR A 51 -1.30 8.84 -1.27
CA TYR A 51 -2.37 9.47 -0.50
C TYR A 51 -2.15 10.98 -0.33
N SER A 52 -0.92 11.40 -0.04
CA SER A 52 -0.58 12.83 0.12
C SER A 52 -0.71 13.68 -1.15
N LEU A 53 -0.86 13.03 -2.31
CA LEU A 53 -1.05 13.67 -3.60
C LEU A 53 -2.49 13.50 -4.13
N ASP A 54 -3.41 13.03 -3.29
CA ASP A 54 -4.81 12.74 -3.64
C ASP A 54 -4.94 11.76 -4.82
N ILE A 55 -3.97 10.85 -4.99
CA ILE A 55 -3.97 9.85 -6.08
C ILE A 55 -4.75 8.58 -5.67
N VAL A 56 -4.74 8.25 -4.38
CA VAL A 56 -5.45 7.09 -3.83
C VAL A 56 -6.11 7.49 -2.52
N ASP A 57 -7.25 6.87 -2.23
CA ASP A 57 -7.94 6.97 -0.95
C ASP A 57 -7.87 5.65 -0.18
N PHE A 58 -7.99 5.73 1.15
CA PHE A 58 -8.23 4.57 2.00
C PHE A 58 -9.71 4.51 2.35
N ASP A 59 -10.40 3.46 1.88
CA ASP A 59 -11.86 3.33 2.08
C ASP A 59 -12.22 3.07 3.56
N GLU A 60 -11.30 2.54 4.38
CA GLU A 60 -11.50 2.31 5.83
C GLU A 60 -10.21 1.82 6.52
N PRO A 61 -9.56 2.63 7.39
CA PRO A 61 -8.61 2.07 8.34
C PRO A 61 -8.92 2.54 9.77
N TYR A 62 -9.97 1.98 10.39
CA TYR A 62 -10.15 2.13 11.83
C TYR A 62 -9.19 1.21 12.58
N LEU A 63 -8.28 1.80 13.36
CA LEU A 63 -7.50 1.06 14.34
C LEU A 63 -8.35 0.93 15.60
N ILE A 64 -8.71 -0.30 15.95
CA ILE A 64 -9.35 -0.63 17.22
C ILE A 64 -8.29 -1.19 18.18
N GLU A 65 -8.41 -0.83 19.45
CA GLU A 65 -7.54 -1.39 20.49
C GLU A 65 -7.96 -2.84 20.77
N ASN A 66 -7.01 -3.75 20.87
CA ASN A 66 -7.27 -5.14 21.22
C ASN A 66 -7.11 -5.36 22.73
N VAL A 67 -8.01 -4.77 23.53
CA VAL A 67 -8.09 -4.99 24.97
C VAL A 67 -9.37 -5.75 25.28
N GLU A 68 -9.24 -6.95 25.86
CA GLU A 68 -10.35 -7.59 26.58
C GLU A 68 -10.58 -6.78 27.86
N ASN A 69 -11.80 -6.25 28.03
CA ASN A 69 -12.24 -5.65 29.31
C ASN A 69 -12.48 -6.73 30.37
#